data_AF-A0A7X8XXD2-F1
#
_entry.id   AF-A0A7X8XXD2-F1
#
_cell.length_a   1.000
_cell.length_b   1.000
_cell.length_c   1.000
_cell.angle_alpha   90.00
_cell.angle_beta   90.00
_cell.angle_gamma   90.00
#
_symmetry.space_group_name_H-M   'P 1'
#
loop_
_entity.id
_entity.type
_entity.pdbx_description
1 polymer ?
#
loop_
_entity_poly.entity_id
_entity_poly.type
_entity_poly.pdbx_seq_one_letter_code
_entity_poly.pdbx_strand_id
1 'polypeptide(L)'
;MKKLFISLTVALLSVTASFANTSDLELPTEENNAKLVKMIKEADANDYITYTDAARLAVNWNGDLELAKEWVNHALSIQENSLSLEVLGDYYVRTGQVEKAATTYLNAIEKGIKKIDQEDMNRLQRKALVYARK
;
A
#
# COMPACT_ATOMS: atom_id res chain seq x y z
N MET A 1 -11.99 23.31 -61.59
CA MET A 1 -12.52 21.92 -61.62
C MET A 1 -11.46 21.05 -60.95
N LYS A 2 -11.62 20.41 -59.78
CA LYS A 2 -12.62 19.43 -59.31
C LYS A 2 -12.63 18.09 -60.09
N LYS A 3 -11.87 17.11 -59.57
CA LYS A 3 -12.02 15.63 -59.50
C LYS A 3 -10.61 15.09 -59.14
N LEU A 4 -10.32 14.31 -58.08
CA LEU A 4 -10.94 13.11 -57.46
C LEU A 4 -10.86 11.89 -58.40
N PHE A 5 -10.29 10.72 -58.06
CA PHE A 5 -9.57 10.26 -56.83
C PHE A 5 -8.12 9.81 -57.20
N ILE A 6 -7.39 8.75 -56.77
CA ILE A 6 -7.55 7.49 -55.98
C ILE A 6 -6.22 7.20 -55.22
N SER A 7 -6.25 6.31 -54.21
CA SER A 7 -5.14 5.94 -53.29
C SER A 7 -4.37 4.67 -53.72
N LEU A 8 -3.09 4.55 -53.30
CA LEU A 8 -2.57 3.30 -52.70
C LEU A 8 -1.46 3.59 -51.67
N THR A 9 -1.34 2.72 -50.66
CA THR A 9 -0.57 2.93 -49.42
C THR A 9 0.77 2.18 -49.35
N VAL A 10 1.76 2.77 -48.66
CA VAL A 10 2.57 2.05 -47.65
C VAL A 10 2.68 2.95 -46.42
N ALA A 11 2.43 2.41 -45.23
CA ALA A 11 2.61 3.10 -43.95
C ALA A 11 3.84 2.54 -43.22
N LEU A 12 4.61 3.39 -42.55
CA LEU A 12 5.68 2.95 -41.64
C LEU A 12 5.61 3.68 -40.29
N LEU A 13 5.56 2.87 -39.23
CA LEU A 13 6.02 3.19 -37.88
C LEU A 13 5.38 4.38 -37.16
N SER A 14 4.06 4.31 -36.96
CA SER A 14 3.52 4.69 -35.65
C SER A 14 4.17 3.76 -34.60
N VAL A 15 5.03 4.29 -33.73
CA VAL A 15 5.59 3.51 -32.61
C VAL A 15 4.47 3.31 -31.59
N THR A 16 3.72 2.21 -31.74
CA THR A 16 2.88 1.71 -30.66
C THR A 16 3.80 1.29 -29.53
N ALA A 17 3.80 2.05 -28.44
CA ALA A 17 4.31 1.55 -27.17
C ALA A 17 3.44 0.37 -26.78
N SER A 18 3.87 -0.84 -27.11
CA SER A 18 3.25 -2.08 -26.65
C SER A 18 3.46 -2.17 -25.15
N PHE A 19 2.50 -1.62 -24.40
CA PHE A 19 2.24 -2.09 -23.05
C PHE A 19 2.06 -3.61 -23.16
N ALA A 20 3.07 -4.34 -22.70
CA ALA A 20 2.99 -5.79 -22.66
C ALA A 20 1.83 -6.13 -21.71
N ASN A 21 0.79 -6.76 -22.24
CA ASN A 21 -0.22 -7.40 -21.41
C ASN A 21 0.50 -8.48 -20.60
N THR A 22 0.84 -8.18 -19.36
CA THR A 22 1.16 -9.19 -18.36
C THR A 22 -0.15 -9.81 -17.89
N SER A 23 -0.82 -10.51 -18.81
CA SER A 23 -2.01 -11.33 -18.56
C SER A 23 -1.71 -12.52 -17.65
N ASP A 24 -0.42 -12.81 -17.44
CA ASP A 24 0.12 -13.74 -16.45
C ASP A 24 0.90 -12.98 -15.34
N LEU A 25 0.39 -11.83 -14.89
CA LEU A 25 0.57 -11.43 -13.49
C LEU A 25 -0.25 -12.42 -12.64
N GLU A 26 0.41 -13.15 -11.74
CA GLU A 26 -0.30 -14.03 -10.80
C GLU A 26 -1.34 -13.23 -10.02
N LEU A 27 -2.61 -13.54 -10.24
CA LEU A 27 -3.71 -12.89 -9.55
C LEU A 27 -3.60 -13.21 -8.05
N PRO A 28 -3.50 -12.20 -7.15
CA PRO A 28 -3.56 -12.45 -5.72
C PRO A 28 -4.92 -13.08 -5.42
N THR A 29 -4.89 -14.30 -4.86
CA THR A 29 -6.06 -15.19 -4.80
C THR A 29 -7.30 -14.48 -4.22
N GLU A 30 -8.37 -14.40 -5.03
CA GLU A 30 -9.63 -13.65 -4.79
C GLU A 30 -10.13 -13.74 -3.33
N GLU A 31 -10.04 -14.92 -2.72
CA GLU A 31 -10.40 -15.19 -1.32
C GLU A 31 -9.79 -14.19 -0.33
N ASN A 32 -8.51 -13.82 -0.49
CA ASN A 32 -7.81 -12.93 0.44
C ASN A 32 -8.39 -11.51 0.40
N ASN A 33 -8.62 -10.95 -0.79
CA ASN A 33 -9.22 -9.61 -0.92
C ASN A 33 -10.69 -9.62 -0.45
N ALA A 34 -11.46 -10.66 -0.80
CA ALA A 34 -12.83 -10.83 -0.32
C ALA A 34 -12.91 -10.92 1.22
N LYS A 35 -11.97 -11.63 1.86
CA LYS A 35 -11.85 -11.75 3.32
C LYS A 35 -11.53 -10.42 4.00
N LEU A 36 -10.63 -9.61 3.44
CA LEU A 36 -10.29 -8.28 3.98
C LEU A 36 -11.47 -7.31 3.87
N VAL A 37 -12.13 -7.25 2.72
CA VAL A 37 -13.35 -6.45 2.54
C VAL A 37 -14.47 -6.92 3.47
N LYS A 38 -14.55 -8.23 3.77
CA LYS A 38 -15.49 -8.75 4.76
C LYS A 38 -15.18 -8.26 6.17
N MET A 39 -13.91 -8.32 6.62
CA MET A 39 -13.49 -7.82 7.94
C MET A 39 -13.91 -6.35 8.15
N ILE A 40 -13.69 -5.49 7.16
CA ILE A 40 -14.09 -4.07 7.23
C ILE A 40 -15.62 -3.88 7.23
N LYS A 41 -16.37 -4.71 6.52
CA LYS A 41 -17.85 -4.66 6.50
C LYS A 41 -18.52 -5.12 7.80
N GLU A 42 -17.82 -5.91 8.61
CA GLU A 42 -18.31 -6.41 9.91
C GLU A 42 -17.78 -5.59 11.11
N ALA A 43 -16.89 -4.61 10.87
CA ALA A 43 -16.31 -3.72 11.87
C ALA A 43 -17.24 -2.54 12.22
N ASP A 44 -17.08 -2.00 13.44
CA ASP A 44 -17.60 -0.66 13.74
C ASP A 44 -16.75 0.41 13.04
N ALA A 45 -17.36 1.54 12.68
CA ALA A 45 -16.67 2.64 12.02
C ALA A 45 -15.52 3.24 12.85
N ASN A 46 -15.46 2.98 14.17
CA ASN A 46 -14.43 3.41 15.10
C ASN A 46 -13.49 2.26 15.53
N ASP A 47 -13.60 1.05 14.96
CA ASP A 47 -12.71 -0.07 15.27
C ASP A 47 -11.36 0.06 14.54
N TYR A 48 -10.53 1.00 15.03
CA TYR A 48 -9.20 1.24 14.49
C TYR A 48 -8.31 -0.02 14.49
N ILE A 49 -8.60 -1.03 15.33
CA ILE A 49 -7.84 -2.28 15.39
C ILE A 49 -8.14 -3.12 14.15
N THR A 50 -9.42 -3.40 13.85
CA THR A 50 -9.79 -4.16 12.65
C THR A 50 -9.36 -3.46 11.36
N TYR A 51 -9.46 -2.12 11.29
CA TYR A 51 -8.93 -1.35 10.15
C TYR A 51 -7.39 -1.45 10.02
N THR A 52 -6.65 -1.43 11.15
CA THR A 52 -5.18 -1.59 11.15
C THR A 52 -4.76 -3.00 10.74
N ASP A 53 -5.48 -4.03 11.22
CA ASP A 53 -5.19 -5.42 10.92
C ASP A 53 -5.50 -5.78 9.46
N ALA A 54 -6.61 -5.28 8.91
CA ALA A 54 -6.92 -5.42 7.49
C ALA A 54 -5.86 -4.74 6.61
N ALA A 55 -5.44 -3.52 6.97
CA ALA A 55 -4.36 -2.83 6.28
C ALA A 55 -3.02 -3.60 6.36
N ARG A 56 -2.66 -4.11 7.54
CA ARG A 56 -1.43 -4.91 7.75
C ARG A 56 -1.41 -6.15 6.88
N LEU A 57 -2.53 -6.86 6.78
CA LEU A 57 -2.66 -8.04 5.93
C LEU A 57 -2.57 -7.68 4.44
N ALA A 58 -3.25 -6.63 3.98
CA ALA A 58 -3.17 -6.15 2.60
C ALA A 58 -1.73 -5.75 2.19
N VAL A 59 -1.04 -4.97 3.04
CA VAL A 59 0.37 -4.58 2.85
C VAL A 59 1.26 -5.82 2.78
N ASN A 60 1.10 -6.78 3.70
CA ASN A 60 1.94 -7.98 3.75
C ASN A 60 1.73 -8.88 2.52
N TRP A 61 0.49 -9.21 2.19
CA TRP A 61 0.11 -10.15 1.13
C TRP A 61 0.30 -9.61 -0.31
N ASN A 62 0.74 -8.35 -0.48
CA ASN A 62 0.73 -7.67 -1.78
C ASN A 62 -0.69 -7.58 -2.39
N GLY A 63 -1.69 -7.37 -1.53
CA GLY A 63 -3.06 -7.06 -1.96
C GLY A 63 -3.17 -5.62 -2.46
N ASP A 64 -4.39 -5.09 -2.49
CA ASP A 64 -4.62 -3.69 -2.86
C ASP A 64 -3.97 -2.73 -1.84
N LEU A 65 -2.87 -2.10 -2.26
CA LEU A 65 -2.10 -1.19 -1.42
C LEU A 65 -2.79 0.17 -1.21
N GLU A 66 -3.69 0.59 -2.10
CA GLU A 66 -4.42 1.85 -1.92
C GLU A 66 -5.61 1.64 -0.97
N LEU A 67 -6.32 0.51 -1.01
CA LEU A 67 -7.24 0.12 0.06
C LEU A 67 -6.53 -0.03 1.42
N ALA A 68 -5.34 -0.63 1.44
CA ALA A 68 -4.55 -0.74 2.68
C ALA A 68 -4.20 0.63 3.29
N LYS A 69 -3.87 1.59 2.43
CA LYS A 69 -3.59 3.00 2.76
C LYS A 69 -4.83 3.74 3.25
N GLU A 70 -5.99 3.54 2.62
CA GLU A 70 -7.27 4.08 3.09
C GLU A 70 -7.59 3.56 4.50
N TRP A 71 -7.49 2.25 4.72
CA TRP A 71 -7.80 1.63 6.01
C TRP A 71 -6.85 2.04 7.13
N VAL A 72 -5.53 2.12 6.87
CA VAL A 72 -4.59 2.59 7.91
C VAL A 72 -4.75 4.08 8.19
N ASN A 73 -5.05 4.91 7.19
CA ASN A 73 -5.37 6.33 7.41
C ASN A 73 -6.66 6.51 8.22
N HIS A 74 -7.68 5.66 7.99
CA HIS A 74 -8.91 5.64 8.78
C HIS A 74 -8.64 5.23 10.23
N ALA A 75 -7.85 4.17 10.46
CA ALA A 75 -7.43 3.79 11.81
C ALA A 75 -6.67 4.92 12.54
N LEU A 76 -5.77 5.62 11.84
CA LEU A 76 -5.02 6.75 12.37
C LEU A 76 -5.89 7.98 12.64
N SER A 77 -6.97 8.19 11.89
CA SER A 77 -7.91 9.31 12.12
C SER A 77 -8.82 9.10 13.33
N ILE A 78 -9.17 7.84 13.63
CA ILE A 78 -9.85 7.46 14.88
C ILE A 78 -8.90 7.60 16.08
N GLN A 79 -7.73 6.96 15.99
CA GLN A 79 -6.75 6.96 17.09
C GLN A 79 -5.32 6.77 16.56
N GLU A 80 -4.58 7.86 16.43
CA GLU A 80 -3.14 7.81 16.13
C GLU A 80 -2.38 7.00 17.19
N ASN A 81 -1.76 5.89 16.77
CA ASN A 81 -1.11 4.95 17.69
C ASN A 81 0.09 4.25 17.02
N SER A 82 0.90 3.57 17.84
CA SER A 82 2.15 2.93 17.41
C SER A 82 1.96 1.85 16.34
N LEU A 83 0.93 0.99 16.47
CA LEU A 83 0.69 -0.12 15.55
C LEU A 83 0.21 0.36 14.18
N SER A 84 -0.73 1.30 14.13
CA SER A 84 -1.21 1.86 12.86
C SER A 84 -0.12 2.68 12.15
N LEU A 85 0.76 3.36 12.91
CA LEU A 85 1.95 4.01 12.33
C LEU A 85 2.97 2.98 11.81
N GLU A 86 3.15 1.82 12.47
CA GLU A 86 3.99 0.74 11.94
C GLU A 86 3.48 0.26 10.57
N VAL A 87 2.17 0.05 10.43
CA VAL A 87 1.53 -0.39 9.19
C VAL A 87 1.62 0.66 8.08
N LEU A 88 1.49 1.95 8.40
CA LEU A 88 1.70 3.03 7.43
C LEU A 88 3.18 3.12 6.99
N GLY A 89 4.12 2.89 7.91
CA GLY A 89 5.54 2.74 7.58
C GLY A 89 5.80 1.58 6.62
N ASP A 90 5.18 0.42 6.87
CA ASP A 90 5.27 -0.75 6.00
C ASP A 90 4.65 -0.50 4.61
N TYR A 91 3.53 0.22 4.51
CA TYR A 91 2.99 0.69 3.22
C TYR A 91 3.99 1.60 2.48
N TYR A 92 4.67 2.52 3.18
CA TYR A 92 5.69 3.37 2.56
C TYR A 92 6.92 2.58 2.10
N VAL A 93 7.32 1.50 2.78
CA VAL A 93 8.34 0.56 2.26
C VAL A 93 7.85 -0.10 0.97
N ARG A 94 6.64 -0.68 0.96
CA ARG A 94 6.09 -1.40 -0.20
C ARG A 94 5.87 -0.50 -1.43
N THR A 95 5.70 0.80 -1.22
CA THR A 95 5.57 1.81 -2.29
C THR A 95 6.87 2.58 -2.57
N GLY A 96 8.02 2.13 -2.05
CA GLY A 96 9.34 2.71 -2.33
C GLY A 96 9.61 4.08 -1.68
N GLN A 97 8.71 4.57 -0.83
CA GLN A 97 8.78 5.87 -0.16
C GLN A 97 9.65 5.81 1.11
N VAL A 98 10.89 5.35 0.97
CA VAL A 98 11.81 4.97 2.07
C VAL A 98 11.98 6.08 3.13
N GLU A 99 12.16 7.34 2.72
CA GLU A 99 12.31 8.46 3.68
C GLU A 99 11.04 8.71 4.51
N LYS A 100 9.85 8.47 3.93
CA LYS A 100 8.58 8.52 4.66
C LYS A 100 8.47 7.34 5.63
N ALA A 101 8.79 6.14 5.18
CA ALA A 101 8.78 4.94 6.02
C ALA A 101 9.65 5.14 7.28
N ALA A 102 10.90 5.58 7.10
CA ALA A 102 11.82 5.89 8.20
C ALA A 102 11.22 6.90 9.20
N THR A 103 10.63 7.99 8.69
CA THR A 103 9.96 9.01 9.51
C THR A 103 8.76 8.44 10.27
N THR A 104 7.91 7.66 9.61
CA THR A 104 6.72 7.06 10.23
C THR A 104 7.07 6.03 11.30
N TYR A 105 8.15 5.24 11.13
CA TYR A 105 8.63 4.32 12.18
C TYR A 105 9.16 5.08 13.42
N LEU A 106 9.79 6.24 13.24
CA LEU A 106 10.19 7.09 14.38
C LEU A 106 8.97 7.64 15.12
N ASN A 107 7.93 8.08 14.41
CA ASN A 107 6.65 8.47 15.02
C ASN A 107 5.99 7.29 15.74
N ALA A 108 6.04 6.07 15.18
CA ALA A 108 5.52 4.86 15.81
C ALA A 108 6.22 4.57 17.16
N ILE A 109 7.55 4.75 17.23
CA ILE A 109 8.35 4.64 18.46
C ILE A 109 7.88 5.68 19.49
N GLU A 110 7.70 6.94 19.09
CA GLU A 110 7.25 8.02 19.97
C GLU A 110 5.88 7.72 20.61
N LYS A 111 4.88 7.35 19.80
CA LYS A 111 3.54 6.97 20.32
C LYS A 111 3.57 5.68 21.14
N GLY A 112 4.57 4.83 20.92
CA GLY A 112 4.74 3.53 21.57
C GLY A 112 5.49 3.54 22.90
N ILE A 113 6.30 4.57 23.18
CA ILE A 113 7.37 4.57 24.22
C ILE A 113 6.95 4.26 25.67
N LYS A 114 5.65 4.24 25.99
CA LYS A 114 5.08 3.81 27.29
C LYS A 114 3.85 2.89 27.14
N LYS A 115 3.61 2.33 25.95
CA LYS A 115 2.38 1.62 25.58
C LYS A 115 2.62 0.24 24.96
N ILE A 116 3.72 0.05 24.23
CA ILE A 116 4.11 -1.22 23.61
C ILE A 116 5.18 -1.90 24.47
N ASP A 117 5.39 -3.21 24.26
CA ASP A 117 6.43 -3.96 24.97
C ASP A 117 7.82 -3.77 24.35
N GLN A 118 8.82 -4.44 24.94
CA GLN A 118 10.21 -4.34 24.49
C GLN A 118 10.45 -5.06 23.15
N GLU A 119 9.67 -6.07 22.77
CA GLU A 119 9.80 -6.75 21.47
C GLU A 119 9.27 -5.88 20.34
N ASP A 120 8.07 -5.30 20.52
CA ASP A 120 7.49 -4.30 19.62
C ASP A 120 8.43 -3.10 19.45
N MET A 121 8.93 -2.54 20.56
CA MET A 121 9.90 -1.44 20.55
C MET A 121 11.17 -1.82 19.78
N ASN A 122 11.74 -3.01 20.04
CA ASN A 122 12.93 -3.48 19.34
C ASN A 122 12.65 -3.73 17.84
N ARG A 123 11.45 -4.14 17.46
CA ARG A 123 11.04 -4.32 16.05
C ARG A 123 10.98 -2.99 15.32
N LEU A 124 10.32 -1.98 15.91
CA LEU A 124 10.26 -0.63 15.36
C LEU A 124 11.63 0.02 15.24
N GLN A 125 12.49 -0.10 16.25
CA GLN A 125 13.86 0.42 16.21
C GLN A 125 14.67 -0.22 15.08
N ARG A 126 14.52 -1.53 14.83
CA ARG A 126 15.15 -2.19 13.67
C ARG A 126 14.62 -1.65 12.34
N LYS A 127 13.30 -1.48 12.19
CA LYS A 127 12.69 -0.91 10.97
C LYS A 127 13.19 0.51 10.71
N ALA A 128 13.12 1.40 11.70
CA ALA A 128 13.65 2.76 11.61
C ALA A 128 15.15 2.78 11.24
N LEU A 129 15.98 1.96 11.89
CA LEU A 129 17.42 1.86 11.62
C LEU A 129 17.75 1.31 10.23
N VAL A 130 16.91 0.46 9.64
CA VAL A 130 17.10 -0.06 8.27
C VAL A 130 16.80 1.03 7.24
N TYR A 131 15.65 1.71 7.36
CA TYR A 131 15.19 2.64 6.34
C TYR A 131 15.70 4.09 6.51
N ALA A 132 16.28 4.45 7.65
CA ALA A 132 16.96 5.73 7.86
C ALA A 132 18.43 5.76 7.37
N ARG A 133 18.96 4.63 6.87
CA ARG A 133 20.31 4.58 6.28
C ARG A 133 20.35 5.25 4.91
N LYS A 134 21.48 5.91 4.64
CA LYS A 134 21.83 6.53 3.36
C LYS A 134 23.16 5.95 2.88
#